data_AF-A0A3M0ZUQ3-F1
#
_entry.id   AF-A0A3M0ZUQ3-F1
#
_cell.length_a   1.000
_cell.length_b   1.000
_cell.length_c   1.000
_cell.angle_alpha   90.00
_cell.angle_beta   90.00
_cell.angle_gamma   90.00
#
_symmetry.space_group_name_H-M   'P 1'
#
loop_
_entity.id
_entity.type
_entity.pdbx_description
1 polymer ?
#
loop_
_entity_poly.entity_id
_entity_poly.type
_entity_poly.pdbx_seq_one_letter_code
_entity_poly.pdbx_strand_id
1 'polypeptide(L)'
;MTRIDDRTAILLLSGGLDSATVGAMAGAEGYRLHALSFRYGQRHAVELEAAARIATHLGVAEHRMAEIDLKLFGGSALTDDIPVPKGRAATEMASGIPSTYVPARNTIFLAYALAYAEVLPARHIFLGVNAVDFSGYPDCRPDFIAAFETMANLATRVGREGPAPIEI
;
A
#
# COMPACT_ATOMS: atom_id res chain seq x y z
N MET A 1 -13.31 -2.54 -26.72
CA MET A 1 -12.71 -3.24 -25.57
C MET A 1 -11.31 -2.70 -25.38
N THR A 2 -11.06 -2.04 -24.26
CA THR A 2 -9.70 -1.61 -23.88
C THR A 2 -8.86 -2.87 -23.69
N ARG A 3 -7.72 -3.00 -24.38
CA ARG A 3 -6.80 -4.12 -24.16
C ARG A 3 -6.32 -4.04 -22.72
N ILE A 4 -6.58 -5.09 -21.94
CA ILE A 4 -6.00 -5.26 -20.63
C ILE A 4 -4.51 -5.54 -20.85
N ASP A 5 -3.65 -4.70 -20.28
CA ASP A 5 -2.21 -4.86 -20.30
C ASP A 5 -1.78 -5.57 -19.02
N ASP A 6 -1.39 -6.84 -19.14
CA ASP A 6 -0.92 -7.66 -18.01
C ASP A 6 0.31 -7.08 -17.33
N ARG A 7 0.98 -6.08 -17.92
CA ARG A 7 2.13 -5.41 -17.30
C ARG A 7 1.78 -4.08 -16.65
N THR A 8 0.54 -3.61 -16.70
CA THR A 8 0.13 -2.41 -15.96
C THR A 8 -0.15 -2.76 -14.50
N ALA A 9 0.50 -2.04 -13.58
CA ALA A 9 0.40 -2.30 -12.15
C ALA A 9 0.28 -1.02 -11.32
N ILE A 10 -0.46 -1.10 -10.22
CA ILE A 10 -0.50 -0.05 -9.21
C ILE A 10 0.62 -0.30 -8.19
N LEU A 11 1.40 0.72 -7.86
CA LEU A 11 2.41 0.67 -6.81
C LEU A 11 1.98 1.54 -5.62
N LEU A 12 1.75 0.93 -4.47
CA LEU A 12 1.56 1.66 -3.22
C LEU A 12 2.90 2.19 -2.71
N LEU A 13 3.16 3.48 -2.94
CA LEU A 13 4.46 4.11 -2.71
C LEU A 13 4.42 5.04 -1.49
N SER A 14 5.16 4.71 -0.44
CA SER A 14 5.19 5.50 0.81
C SER A 14 6.37 6.48 0.89
N GLY A 15 7.39 6.31 0.04
CA GLY A 15 8.65 7.04 0.14
C GLY A 15 9.68 6.36 1.07
N GLY A 16 9.29 5.25 1.73
CA GLY A 16 10.19 4.41 2.51
C GLY A 16 10.91 3.34 1.68
N LEU A 17 11.93 2.74 2.29
CA LEU A 17 12.81 1.73 1.68
C LEU A 17 12.04 0.55 1.07
N ASP A 18 11.07 0.00 1.80
CA ASP A 18 10.37 -1.22 1.38
C ASP A 18 9.56 -0.98 0.10
N SER A 19 8.75 0.08 0.07
CA SER A 19 7.97 0.45 -1.13
C SER A 19 8.85 0.83 -2.32
N ALA A 20 10.02 1.45 -2.09
CA ALA A 20 10.97 1.77 -3.14
C ALA A 20 11.62 0.51 -3.72
N THR A 21 11.93 -0.47 -2.85
CA THR A 21 12.52 -1.76 -3.24
C THR A 21 11.52 -2.56 -4.08
N VAL A 22 10.28 -2.68 -3.63
CA VAL A 22 9.21 -3.33 -4.40
C VAL A 22 9.01 -2.67 -5.76
N GLY A 23 8.98 -1.33 -5.80
CA GLY A 23 8.88 -0.59 -7.06
C GLY A 23 10.05 -0.86 -8.01
N ALA A 24 11.28 -0.90 -7.50
CA ALA A 24 12.46 -1.22 -8.30
C ALA A 24 12.42 -2.66 -8.84
N MET A 25 12.01 -3.63 -8.02
CA MET A 25 11.88 -5.04 -8.42
C MET A 25 10.81 -5.21 -9.50
N ALA A 26 9.61 -4.66 -9.29
CA ALA A 26 8.53 -4.73 -10.28
C ALA A 26 8.91 -4.01 -11.58
N GLY A 27 9.59 -2.86 -11.49
CA GLY A 27 10.12 -2.18 -12.68
C GLY A 27 11.14 -3.03 -13.45
N ALA A 28 12.04 -3.72 -12.75
CA ALA A 28 13.01 -4.63 -13.35
C ALA A 28 12.35 -5.87 -14.00
N GLU A 29 11.20 -6.30 -13.49
CA GLU A 29 10.37 -7.36 -14.08
C GLU A 29 9.53 -6.89 -15.28
N GLY A 30 9.61 -5.60 -15.64
CA GLY A 30 8.98 -5.03 -16.82
C GLY A 30 7.55 -4.52 -16.60
N TYR A 31 7.12 -4.32 -15.35
CA TYR A 31 5.83 -3.71 -15.08
C TYR A 31 5.83 -2.21 -15.38
N ARG A 32 4.76 -1.73 -16.03
CA ARG A 32 4.43 -0.32 -16.17
C ARG A 32 3.73 0.14 -14.90
N LEU A 33 4.49 0.77 -14.02
CA LEU A 33 4.03 1.16 -12.70
C LEU A 33 3.25 2.48 -12.72
N HIS A 34 2.11 2.49 -12.05
CA HIS A 34 1.35 3.69 -11.68
C HIS A 34 1.39 3.83 -10.15
N ALA A 35 2.11 4.82 -9.64
CA ALA A 35 2.30 5.00 -8.21
C ALA A 35 1.12 5.71 -7.56
N LEU A 36 0.74 5.25 -6.37
CA LEU A 36 -0.24 5.86 -5.50
C LEU A 36 0.35 6.05 -4.09
N SER A 37 0.38 7.30 -3.64
CA SER A 37 0.81 7.70 -2.31
C SER A 37 -0.34 8.29 -1.51
N PHE A 38 -0.21 8.32 -0.18
CA PHE A 38 -1.26 8.79 0.72
C PHE A 38 -0.76 9.87 1.67
N ARG A 39 -1.44 11.01 1.66
CA ARG A 39 -1.44 11.96 2.77
C ARG A 39 -2.63 11.64 3.64
N TYR A 40 -2.40 10.98 4.77
CA TYR A 40 -3.45 10.49 5.66
C TYR A 40 -3.50 11.18 7.04
N GLY A 41 -2.79 12.29 7.19
CA GLY A 41 -2.62 13.00 8.46
C GLY A 41 -1.38 12.58 9.25
N GLN A 42 -0.45 11.83 8.65
CA GLN A 42 0.80 11.44 9.29
C GLN A 42 1.68 12.63 9.67
N ARG A 43 2.49 12.46 10.71
CA ARG A 43 3.36 13.50 11.28
C ARG A 43 4.49 13.98 10.35
N HIS A 44 4.99 13.11 9.45
CA HIS A 44 6.20 13.41 8.67
C HIS A 44 5.90 13.69 7.19
N ALA A 45 5.90 14.96 6.79
CA ALA A 45 5.71 15.37 5.40
C ALA A 45 6.89 14.99 4.47
N VAL A 46 8.09 14.80 5.03
CA VAL A 46 9.31 14.43 4.27
C VAL A 46 9.18 13.10 3.52
N GLU A 47 8.34 12.19 4.01
CA GLU A 47 8.05 10.91 3.36
C GLU A 47 7.33 11.11 2.02
N LEU A 48 6.45 12.12 1.93
CA LEU A 48 5.72 12.43 0.69
C LEU A 48 6.66 13.01 -0.39
N GLU A 49 7.61 13.85 0.02
CA GLU A 49 8.64 14.36 -0.89
C GLU A 49 9.57 13.24 -1.36
N ALA A 50 9.91 12.30 -0.46
CA ALA A 50 10.68 11.12 -0.82
C ALA A 50 9.93 10.24 -1.81
N ALA A 51 8.62 10.02 -1.61
CA ALA A 51 7.78 9.27 -2.55
C ALA A 51 7.79 9.89 -3.94
N ALA A 52 7.67 11.22 -4.05
CA ALA A 52 7.74 11.92 -5.34
C ALA A 52 9.10 11.75 -6.05
N ARG A 53 10.20 11.84 -5.30
CA ARG A 53 11.55 11.61 -5.84
C ARG A 53 11.73 10.17 -6.31
N ILE A 54 11.26 9.21 -5.52
CA ILE A 54 11.34 7.78 -5.88
C ILE A 54 10.49 7.48 -7.11
N ALA A 55 9.25 7.99 -7.18
CA ALA A 55 8.38 7.85 -8.35
C ALA A 55 9.07 8.35 -9.63
N THR A 56 9.70 9.52 -9.54
CA THR A 56 10.48 10.09 -10.66
C THR A 56 11.66 9.20 -11.03
N HIS A 57 12.42 8.71 -10.05
CA HIS A 57 13.57 7.84 -10.27
C HIS A 57 13.19 6.50 -10.89
N LEU A 58 12.08 5.90 -10.46
CA LEU A 58 11.56 4.65 -10.99
C LEU A 58 10.92 4.81 -12.39
N GLY A 59 10.71 6.04 -12.85
CA GLY A 59 10.08 6.30 -14.15
C GLY A 59 8.62 5.82 -14.22
N VAL A 60 7.87 5.95 -13.11
CA VAL A 60 6.45 5.53 -13.07
C VAL A 60 5.64 6.32 -14.11
N ALA A 61 4.65 5.66 -14.72
CA ALA A 61 3.82 6.26 -15.76
C ALA A 61 2.95 7.41 -15.25
N GLU A 62 2.51 7.31 -14.00
CA GLU A 62 1.78 8.36 -13.29
C GLU A 62 2.03 8.21 -11.79
N HIS A 63 2.08 9.33 -11.06
CA HIS A 63 2.12 9.33 -9.61
C HIS A 63 0.96 10.15 -9.06
N ARG A 64 0.05 9.50 -8.32
CA ARG A 64 -1.09 10.15 -7.66
C ARG A 64 -0.88 10.25 -6.15
N MET A 65 -1.37 11.34 -5.58
CA MET A 65 -1.47 11.53 -4.14
C MET A 65 -2.95 11.53 -3.74
N ALA A 66 -3.35 10.59 -2.89
CA ALA A 66 -4.65 10.59 -2.25
C ALA A 66 -4.56 11.29 -0.89
N GLU A 67 -5.50 12.20 -0.62
CA GLU A 67 -5.64 12.83 0.69
C GLU A 67 -6.84 12.20 1.42
N ILE A 68 -6.60 11.64 2.60
CA ILE A 68 -7.61 10.97 3.42
C ILE A 68 -7.45 11.45 4.85
N ASP A 69 -8.51 11.78 5.57
CA ASP A 69 -8.36 12.12 6.98
C ASP A 69 -8.56 10.89 7.87
N LEU A 70 -7.45 10.21 8.22
CA LEU A 70 -7.50 9.11 9.19
C LEU A 70 -7.43 9.58 10.64
N LYS A 71 -7.15 10.88 10.90
CA LYS A 71 -7.23 11.43 12.26
C LYS A 71 -8.65 11.45 12.78
N LEU A 72 -9.64 11.43 11.88
CA LEU A 72 -11.06 11.32 12.21
C LEU A 72 -11.37 10.16 13.18
N PHE A 73 -10.63 9.04 13.06
CA PHE A 73 -10.85 7.85 13.88
C PHE A 73 -9.92 7.77 15.10
N GLY A 74 -8.73 8.37 15.01
CA GLY A 74 -7.69 8.32 16.04
C GLY A 74 -7.21 6.90 16.39
N GLY A 75 -6.63 6.74 17.58
CA GLY A 75 -6.18 5.47 18.13
C GLY A 75 -4.74 5.09 17.79
N SER A 76 -3.93 6.03 17.26
CA SER A 76 -2.56 5.77 16.83
C SER A 76 -1.58 6.89 17.16
N ALA A 77 -0.35 6.55 17.52
CA ALA A 77 0.75 7.50 17.68
C ALA A 77 1.18 8.19 16.37
N LEU A 78 0.71 7.71 15.21
CA LEU A 78 0.95 8.38 13.93
C LEU A 78 -0.10 9.44 13.59
N THR A 79 -1.29 9.38 14.19
CA THR A 79 -2.42 10.30 13.92
C THR A 79 -2.75 11.21 15.10
N ASP A 80 -2.47 10.75 16.33
CA ASP A 80 -2.84 11.42 17.59
C ASP A 80 -1.60 11.96 18.30
N ASP A 81 -1.78 12.71 19.39
CA ASP A 81 -0.69 13.22 20.24
C ASP A 81 -0.19 12.16 21.26
N ILE A 82 0.16 10.97 20.76
CA ILE A 82 0.74 9.89 21.56
C ILE A 82 2.25 9.82 21.26
N PRO A 83 3.13 9.65 22.26
CA PRO A 83 4.55 9.43 22.02
C PRO A 83 4.78 8.14 21.21
N VAL A 84 5.61 8.21 20.17
CA VAL A 84 6.06 7.01 19.43
C VAL A 84 7.18 6.34 20.24
N PRO A 85 7.02 5.08 20.70
CA PRO A 85 8.07 4.38 21.43
C PRO A 85 9.31 4.19 20.55
N LYS A 86 10.50 4.54 21.06
CA LYS A 86 11.79 4.31 20.38
C LYS A 86 12.51 3.11 21.01
N GLY A 87 13.06 2.23 20.18
CA GLY A 87 13.99 1.18 20.64
C GLY A 87 13.37 -0.03 21.36
N ARG A 88 12.18 -0.48 20.94
CA ARG A 88 11.61 -1.74 21.47
C ARG A 88 12.52 -2.93 21.14
N ALA A 89 12.72 -3.82 22.11
CA ALA A 89 13.41 -5.09 21.87
C ALA A 89 12.58 -5.96 20.90
N ALA A 90 13.24 -6.77 20.08
CA ALA A 90 12.54 -7.64 19.11
C ALA A 90 11.50 -8.56 19.77
N THR A 91 11.74 -8.97 21.02
CA THR A 91 10.81 -9.75 21.86
C THR A 91 9.56 -8.98 22.28
N GLU A 92 9.65 -7.66 22.44
CA GLU A 92 8.50 -6.79 22.77
C GLU A 92 7.72 -6.39 21.52
N MET A 93 8.36 -6.35 20.35
CA MET A 93 7.69 -6.11 19.07
C MET A 93 6.72 -7.25 18.73
N ALA A 94 7.06 -8.48 19.14
CA ALA A 94 6.26 -9.68 18.91
C ALA A 94 4.94 -9.75 19.73
N SER A 95 4.72 -8.83 20.68
CA SER A 95 3.57 -8.88 21.60
C SER A 95 2.63 -7.69 21.39
N GLY A 96 1.37 -8.00 21.04
CA GLY A 96 0.29 -7.03 20.91
C GLY A 96 0.32 -6.19 19.62
N ILE A 97 -0.70 -5.35 19.46
CA ILE A 97 -0.78 -4.40 18.36
C ILE A 97 0.03 -3.15 18.73
N PRO A 98 0.98 -2.70 17.90
CA PRO A 98 1.82 -1.55 18.23
C PRO A 98 1.01 -0.25 18.31
N SER A 99 1.41 0.69 19.17
CA SER A 99 0.74 2.01 19.25
C SER A 99 0.84 2.84 17.96
N THR A 100 1.74 2.49 17.05
CA THR A 100 1.89 3.08 15.71
C THR A 100 0.97 2.44 14.67
N TYR A 101 0.18 1.43 15.04
CA TYR A 101 -0.90 0.91 14.21
C TYR A 101 -1.95 2.00 14.03
N VAL A 102 -2.22 2.36 12.78
CA VAL A 102 -3.37 3.18 12.42
C VAL A 102 -4.49 2.22 12.03
N PRO A 103 -5.66 2.26 12.69
CA PRO A 103 -6.73 1.29 12.46
C PRO A 103 -7.07 1.08 10.98
N ALA A 104 -6.90 -0.17 10.50
CA ALA A 104 -7.24 -0.63 9.16
C ALA A 104 -6.67 0.22 8.01
N ARG A 105 -5.54 0.90 8.23
CA ARG A 105 -4.95 1.83 7.27
C ARG A 105 -4.62 1.14 5.95
N ASN A 106 -3.99 -0.03 5.97
CA ASN A 106 -3.61 -0.70 4.73
C ASN A 106 -4.85 -1.25 3.99
N THR A 107 -5.90 -1.63 4.70
CA THR A 107 -7.20 -1.98 4.09
C THR A 107 -7.76 -0.82 3.27
N ILE A 108 -7.69 0.40 3.81
CA ILE A 108 -8.14 1.61 3.10
C ILE A 108 -7.23 1.89 1.89
N PHE A 109 -5.91 1.75 2.04
CA PHE A 109 -4.98 1.97 0.94
C PHE A 109 -5.17 0.98 -0.20
N LEU A 110 -5.35 -0.31 0.12
CA LEU A 110 -5.66 -1.34 -0.86
C LEU A 110 -7.00 -1.07 -1.55
N ALA A 111 -8.02 -0.56 -0.84
CA ALA A 111 -9.29 -0.20 -1.46
C ALA A 111 -9.15 0.96 -2.48
N TYR A 112 -8.31 1.96 -2.18
CA TYR A 112 -8.00 3.04 -3.14
C TYR A 112 -7.18 2.53 -4.33
N ALA A 113 -6.20 1.66 -4.09
CA ALA A 113 -5.43 1.03 -5.17
C ALA A 113 -6.33 0.19 -6.08
N LEU A 114 -7.28 -0.56 -5.50
CA LEU A 114 -8.25 -1.37 -6.22
C LEU A 114 -9.15 -0.50 -7.11
N ALA A 115 -9.64 0.63 -6.60
CA ALA A 115 -10.41 1.59 -7.38
C ALA A 115 -9.58 2.18 -8.53
N TYR A 116 -8.29 2.46 -8.31
CA TYR A 116 -7.41 2.97 -9.36
C TYR A 116 -7.10 1.90 -10.41
N ALA A 117 -6.90 0.65 -9.98
CA ALA A 117 -6.70 -0.49 -10.86
C ALA A 117 -7.89 -0.69 -11.83
N GLU A 118 -9.14 -0.51 -11.35
CA GLU A 118 -10.34 -0.56 -12.20
C GLU A 118 -10.37 0.51 -13.31
N VAL A 119 -9.84 1.71 -13.03
CA VAL A 119 -9.79 2.80 -14.01
C VAL A 119 -8.71 2.55 -15.08
N LEU A 120 -7.60 1.92 -14.69
CA LEU A 120 -6.44 1.61 -15.55
C LEU A 120 -6.42 0.19 -16.14
N PRO A 121 -7.53 -0.54 -16.03
CA PRO A 121 -7.57 -2.01 -16.01
C PRO A 121 -6.28 -2.72 -15.56
N ALA A 122 -5.64 -2.25 -14.48
CA ALA A 122 -4.45 -2.86 -13.92
C ALA A 122 -4.81 -4.15 -13.18
N ARG A 123 -3.94 -5.15 -13.26
CA ARG A 123 -4.18 -6.46 -12.61
C ARG A 123 -3.28 -6.73 -11.41
N HIS A 124 -2.19 -5.99 -11.29
CA HIS A 124 -1.23 -6.16 -10.20
C HIS A 124 -1.26 -4.93 -9.29
N ILE A 125 -1.30 -5.16 -7.97
CA ILE A 125 -1.21 -4.11 -6.96
C ILE A 125 -0.03 -4.43 -6.04
N PHE A 126 1.08 -3.75 -6.23
CA PHE A 126 2.28 -3.94 -5.43
C PHE A 126 2.22 -3.15 -4.12
N LEU A 127 2.49 -3.82 -3.00
CA LEU A 127 2.53 -3.24 -1.66
C LEU A 127 3.82 -3.64 -0.92
N GLY A 128 4.56 -2.64 -0.43
CA GLY A 128 5.76 -2.86 0.39
C GLY A 128 5.46 -3.06 1.88
N VAL A 129 4.62 -4.03 2.25
CA VAL A 129 4.42 -4.42 3.66
C VAL A 129 5.31 -5.59 4.02
N ASN A 130 5.93 -5.50 5.19
CA ASN A 130 6.70 -6.61 5.71
C ASN A 130 5.75 -7.61 6.39
N ALA A 131 5.66 -8.81 5.82
CA ALA A 131 4.86 -9.92 6.33
C ALA A 131 5.44 -10.60 7.58
N VAL A 132 6.55 -10.10 8.12
CA VAL A 132 7.17 -10.66 9.33
C VAL A 132 6.24 -10.42 10.53
N ASP A 133 5.79 -11.53 11.13
CA ASP A 133 4.81 -11.61 12.22
C ASP A 133 5.13 -10.77 13.47
N PHE A 134 6.39 -10.37 13.65
CA PHE A 134 6.83 -9.59 14.80
C PHE A 134 6.46 -8.10 14.74
N SER A 135 5.86 -7.61 13.66
CA SER A 135 5.44 -6.19 13.58
C SER A 135 4.14 -5.91 14.33
N GLY A 136 3.29 -6.92 14.50
CA GLY A 136 2.01 -6.84 15.23
C GLY A 136 0.86 -6.15 14.46
N TYR A 137 1.06 -5.73 13.21
CA TYR A 137 0.01 -5.09 12.39
C TYR A 137 -0.90 -6.15 11.75
N PRO A 138 -2.21 -6.20 12.06
CA PRO A 138 -3.11 -7.21 11.50
C PRO A 138 -3.29 -7.10 9.99
N ASP A 139 -3.21 -5.88 9.44
CA ASP A 139 -3.41 -5.54 8.02
C ASP A 139 -2.12 -5.59 7.17
N CYS A 140 -1.08 -6.26 7.68
CA CYS A 140 0.15 -6.59 6.94
C CYS A 140 0.36 -8.10 6.78
N ARG A 141 -0.52 -8.92 7.40
CA ARG A 141 -0.32 -10.37 7.48
C ARG A 141 -0.67 -11.06 6.17
N PRO A 142 -0.01 -12.18 5.82
CA PRO A 142 -0.30 -12.93 4.61
C PRO A 142 -1.76 -13.37 4.48
N ASP A 143 -2.40 -13.79 5.58
CA ASP A 143 -3.80 -14.23 5.60
C ASP A 143 -4.76 -13.07 5.30
N PHE A 144 -4.48 -11.88 5.81
CA PHE A 144 -5.20 -10.66 5.46
C PHE A 144 -5.05 -10.31 3.98
N ILE A 145 -3.82 -10.32 3.44
CA ILE A 145 -3.58 -9.98 2.02
C ILE A 145 -4.31 -10.96 1.10
N ALA A 146 -4.23 -12.27 1.37
CA ALA A 146 -4.94 -13.28 0.60
C ALA A 146 -6.48 -13.12 0.68
N ALA A 147 -7.01 -12.79 1.86
CA ALA A 147 -8.43 -12.52 2.03
C ALA A 147 -8.86 -11.26 1.27
N PHE A 148 -8.05 -10.20 1.29
CA PHE A 148 -8.32 -8.97 0.54
C PHE A 148 -8.28 -9.22 -0.97
N GLU A 149 -7.31 -9.96 -1.48
CA GLU A 149 -7.24 -10.33 -2.91
C GLU A 149 -8.47 -11.12 -3.35
N THR A 150 -8.91 -12.09 -2.53
CA THR A 150 -10.15 -12.83 -2.79
C THR A 150 -11.34 -11.88 -2.89
N MET A 151 -11.47 -10.96 -1.94
CA MET A 151 -12.54 -9.95 -1.95
C MET A 151 -12.43 -9.02 -3.17
N ALA A 152 -11.22 -8.56 -3.51
CA ALA A 152 -10.96 -7.69 -4.65
C ALA A 152 -11.45 -8.32 -5.97
N ASN A 153 -11.20 -9.62 -6.14
CA ASN A 153 -11.68 -10.38 -7.30
C ASN A 153 -13.20 -10.57 -7.33
N LEU A 154 -13.87 -10.51 -6.17
CA LEU A 154 -15.33 -10.54 -6.08
C LEU A 154 -15.98 -9.17 -6.31
N ALA A 155 -15.27 -8.10 -6.00
CA ALA A 155 -15.79 -6.73 -5.92
C ALA A 155 -15.54 -5.87 -7.17
N THR A 156 -14.78 -6.37 -8.16
CA THR A 156 -14.35 -5.60 -9.33
C THR A 156 -14.80 -6.21 -10.65
N ARG A 157 -14.90 -5.38 -11.70
CA ARG A 157 -15.23 -5.86 -13.05
C ARG A 157 -14.06 -6.67 -13.61
N VAL A 158 -12.82 -6.20 -13.41
CA VAL A 158 -11.61 -6.93 -13.80
C VAL A 158 -11.57 -8.31 -13.14
N GLY A 159 -11.90 -8.43 -11.86
CA GLY A 159 -11.96 -9.73 -11.18
C GLY A 159 -13.08 -10.67 -11.67
N ARG A 160 -14.25 -10.12 -12.06
CA ARG A 160 -15.43 -10.92 -12.46
C ARG A 160 -15.48 -11.28 -13.94
N GLU A 161 -15.06 -10.38 -14.79
CA GLU A 161 -15.24 -10.43 -16.25
C GLU A 161 -13.91 -10.30 -17.00
N GLY A 162 -12.83 -9.95 -16.30
CA GLY A 162 -11.51 -9.85 -16.89
C GLY A 162 -10.94 -11.20 -17.30
N PRO A 163 -9.91 -11.20 -18.16
CA PRO A 163 -9.30 -12.41 -18.70
C PRO A 163 -8.59 -13.25 -17.63
N ALA A 164 -8.23 -12.65 -16.49
CA ALA A 164 -7.67 -13.33 -15.33
C ALA A 164 -7.70 -12.38 -14.10
N PRO A 165 -7.49 -12.90 -12.87
CA PRO A 165 -7.77 -12.17 -11.64
C PRO A 165 -6.79 -11.01 -11.38
N ILE A 166 -7.15 -10.19 -10.39
CA ILE A 166 -6.28 -9.24 -9.69
C ILE A 166 -5.36 -10.01 -8.75
N GLU A 167 -4.10 -9.58 -8.68
CA GLU A 167 -3.03 -10.10 -7.84
C GLU A 167 -2.45 -8.97 -6.98
N ILE A 168 -2.18 -9.24 -5.70
CA ILE A 168 -1.66 -8.27 -4.71
C ILE A 168 -0.32 -8.74 -4.15
#